data_AF-A0A368D4K3-F1
#
_entry.id   AF-A0A368D4K3-F1
#
_cell.length_a   1.000
_cell.length_b   1.000
_cell.length_c   1.000
_cell.angle_alpha   90.00
_cell.angle_beta   90.00
_cell.angle_gamma   90.00
#
_symmetry.space_group_name_H-M   'P 1'
#
loop_
_entity.id
_entity.type
_entity.pdbx_description
1 polymer ?
#
loop_
_entity_poly.entity_id
_entity_poly.type
_entity_poly.pdbx_seq_one_letter_code
_entity_poly.pdbx_strand_id
1 'polypeptide(L)'
;MNQPKHYIYDEDACRFVPVESNKRELFLLSMSLWILNGMVFGAIFLSLISTFYATPAELALKAENEFLIDEVEESKRTMTQLMGQLDDLAAQDNEMYRSILGLNEIPMAERNASMGGARPPEMDLSVSSSTAQLLAEARQSVRQIEQRIRIQNDSYEEIKRYFNT
;
A
#
# COMPACT_ATOMS: atom_id res chain seq x y z
N MET A 1 47.37 -15.55 -50.93
CA MET A 1 47.56 -16.51 -49.84
C MET A 1 46.54 -17.62 -49.96
N ASN A 2 46.97 -18.88 -50.11
CA ASN A 2 46.13 -20.06 -50.29
C ASN A 2 45.50 -20.45 -48.95
N GLN A 3 44.17 -20.63 -48.89
CA GLN A 3 43.47 -21.15 -47.70
C GLN A 3 43.76 -22.65 -47.55
N PRO A 4 44.01 -23.17 -46.32
CA PRO A 4 44.26 -24.59 -46.10
C PRO A 4 42.99 -25.40 -46.42
N LYS A 5 42.99 -26.12 -47.54
CA LYS A 5 41.91 -27.01 -47.93
C LYS A 5 41.95 -28.24 -47.02
N HIS A 6 40.91 -28.43 -46.22
CA HIS A 6 40.73 -29.62 -45.40
C HIS A 6 40.09 -30.69 -46.26
N TYR A 7 40.70 -31.88 -46.31
CA TYR A 7 40.26 -33.01 -47.09
C TYR A 7 39.83 -34.12 -46.13
N ILE A 8 38.65 -34.69 -46.34
CA ILE A 8 38.18 -35.86 -45.60
C ILE A 8 38.30 -37.06 -46.55
N TYR A 9 38.74 -38.20 -46.01
CA TYR A 9 38.83 -39.45 -46.76
C TYR A 9 37.44 -40.07 -46.87
N ASP A 10 36.97 -40.26 -48.09
CA ASP A 10 35.71 -40.94 -48.37
C ASP A 10 35.98 -42.44 -48.56
N GLU A 11 35.51 -43.27 -47.62
CA GLU A 11 35.76 -44.72 -47.60
C GLU A 11 35.11 -45.45 -48.78
N ASP A 12 33.99 -44.93 -49.30
CA ASP A 12 33.26 -45.56 -50.41
C ASP A 12 33.92 -45.29 -51.77
N ALA A 13 34.61 -44.16 -51.90
CA ALA A 13 35.26 -43.74 -53.15
C ALA A 13 36.80 -43.85 -53.12
N CYS A 14 37.39 -44.31 -52.01
CA CYS A 14 38.83 -44.40 -51.76
C CYS A 14 39.62 -43.17 -52.22
N ARG A 15 39.09 -41.97 -51.96
CA ARG A 15 39.72 -40.71 -52.37
C ARG A 15 39.50 -39.59 -51.35
N PHE A 16 40.46 -38.67 -51.31
CA PHE A 16 40.36 -37.45 -50.51
C PHE A 16 39.51 -36.41 -51.24
N VAL A 17 38.36 -36.05 -50.66
CA VAL A 17 37.45 -35.04 -51.21
C VAL A 17 37.66 -33.71 -50.45
N PRO A 18 37.86 -32.57 -51.14
CA PRO A 18 37.96 -31.28 -50.47
C PRO A 18 36.63 -30.92 -49.83
N VAL A 19 36.65 -30.49 -48.56
CA VAL A 19 35.46 -29.98 -47.88
C VAL A 19 35.11 -28.61 -48.47
N GLU A 20 34.19 -28.59 -49.43
CA GLU A 20 33.60 -27.34 -49.92
C GLU A 20 32.65 -26.79 -48.87
N SER A 21 33.21 -26.00 -47.96
CA SER A 21 32.41 -25.26 -46.98
C SER A 21 31.69 -24.13 -47.70
N ASN A 22 30.39 -24.27 -47.87
CA ASN A 22 29.55 -23.23 -48.47
C ASN A 22 29.55 -21.99 -47.56
N LYS A 23 30.32 -20.97 -47.94
CA LYS A 23 30.50 -19.74 -47.14
C LYS A 23 29.18 -19.05 -46.80
N ARG A 24 28.14 -19.20 -47.64
CA ARG A 24 26.80 -18.67 -47.39
C ARG A 24 26.09 -19.41 -46.27
N GLU A 25 26.20 -20.73 -46.24
CA GLU A 25 25.60 -21.57 -45.21
C GLU A 25 26.28 -21.34 -43.84
N LEU A 26 27.61 -21.25 -43.84
CA LEU A 26 28.37 -20.90 -42.64
C LEU A 26 28.00 -19.50 -42.09
N PHE A 27 27.78 -18.54 -42.99
CA PHE A 27 27.35 -17.19 -42.63
C PHE A 27 25.93 -17.17 -42.05
N LEU A 28 24.98 -17.90 -42.66
CA LEU A 28 23.60 -18.01 -42.16
C LEU A 28 23.55 -18.70 -40.79
N LEU A 29 24.31 -19.78 -40.60
CA LEU A 29 24.43 -20.46 -39.31
C LEU A 29 25.00 -19.53 -38.24
N SER A 30 26.06 -18.80 -38.56
CA SER A 30 26.66 -17.84 -37.64
C SER A 30 25.66 -16.74 -37.26
N MET A 31 24.95 -16.15 -38.22
CA MET A 31 23.93 -15.13 -37.96
C MET A 31 22.80 -15.64 -37.06
N SER A 32 22.33 -16.88 -37.26
CA SER A 32 21.32 -17.50 -36.40
C SER A 32 21.81 -17.63 -34.96
N LEU A 33 23.07 -18.04 -34.75
CA LEU A 33 23.67 -18.15 -33.43
C LEU A 33 23.83 -16.78 -32.76
N TRP A 34 24.21 -15.74 -33.50
CA TRP A 34 24.31 -14.37 -32.97
C TRP A 34 22.95 -13.83 -32.55
N ILE A 35 21.90 -14.05 -33.34
CA ILE A 35 20.54 -13.63 -33.00
C ILE A 35 20.03 -14.36 -31.75
N LEU A 36 20.24 -15.69 -31.69
CA LEU A 36 19.86 -16.50 -30.53
C LEU A 36 20.57 -16.02 -29.25
N ASN A 37 21.89 -15.81 -29.32
CA ASN A 37 22.65 -15.28 -28.19
C ASN A 37 22.17 -13.88 -27.81
N GLY A 38 21.94 -13.00 -28.78
CA GLY A 38 21.41 -11.66 -28.52
C GLY A 38 20.06 -11.68 -27.80
N MET A 39 19.17 -12.62 -28.16
CA MET A 39 17.89 -12.79 -27.48
C MET A 39 18.05 -13.31 -26.04
N VAL A 40 18.94 -14.28 -25.82
CA VAL A 40 19.24 -14.82 -24.49
C VAL A 40 19.86 -13.74 -23.59
N PHE A 41 20.90 -13.04 -24.08
CA PHE A 41 21.52 -11.95 -23.34
C PHE A 41 20.56 -10.79 -23.11
N GLY A 42 19.71 -10.46 -24.09
CA GLY A 42 18.67 -9.44 -23.94
C GLY A 42 17.66 -9.79 -22.85
N ALA A 43 17.20 -11.04 -22.80
CA ALA A 43 16.29 -11.51 -21.75
C ALA A 43 16.94 -11.46 -20.36
N ILE A 44 18.20 -11.90 -20.25
CA ILE A 44 18.97 -11.84 -19.00
C ILE A 44 19.14 -10.38 -18.54
N PHE A 45 19.51 -9.48 -19.45
CA PHE A 45 19.75 -8.07 -19.13
C PHE A 45 18.45 -7.35 -18.75
N LEU A 46 17.35 -7.62 -19.45
CA LEU A 46 16.02 -7.09 -19.10
C LEU A 46 15.59 -7.57 -17.70
N SER A 47 15.77 -8.86 -17.41
CA SER A 47 15.46 -9.44 -16.10
C SER A 47 16.31 -8.79 -15.01
N LEU A 48 17.62 -8.66 -15.21
CA LEU A 48 18.53 -8.00 -14.26
C LEU A 48 18.11 -6.55 -14.01
N ILE A 49 17.81 -5.78 -15.07
CA ILE A 49 17.38 -4.40 -14.91
C ILE A 49 16.09 -4.30 -14.09
N SER A 50 15.11 -5.15 -14.39
CA SER A 50 13.83 -5.16 -13.67
C SER A 50 13.96 -5.51 -12.18
N THR A 51 14.96 -6.31 -11.81
CA THR A 51 15.16 -6.73 -10.41
C THR A 51 16.05 -5.76 -9.63
N PHE A 52 17.04 -5.13 -10.28
CA PHE A 52 18.02 -4.28 -9.60
C PHE A 52 17.68 -2.79 -9.65
N TYR A 53 16.98 -2.32 -10.68
CA TYR A 53 16.58 -0.92 -10.80
C TYR A 53 15.09 -0.81 -10.55
N ALA A 54 14.72 -0.46 -9.31
CA ALA A 54 13.40 0.07 -9.04
C ALA A 54 13.16 1.23 -10.01
N THR A 55 12.11 1.16 -10.81
CA THR A 55 11.84 2.20 -11.78
C THR A 55 11.61 3.53 -11.05
N PRO A 56 11.94 4.70 -11.65
CA PRO A 56 11.68 5.99 -11.00
C PRO A 56 10.22 6.14 -10.57
N ALA A 57 9.29 5.51 -11.29
CA ALA A 57 7.88 5.42 -10.93
C ALA A 57 7.64 4.63 -9.63
N GLU A 58 8.26 3.46 -9.46
CA GLU A 58 8.13 2.66 -8.24
C GLU A 58 8.72 3.36 -7.01
N LEU A 59 9.86 4.06 -7.17
CA LEU A 59 10.46 4.81 -6.08
C LEU A 59 9.55 5.97 -5.63
N ALA A 60 8.99 6.71 -6.59
CA ALA A 60 8.04 7.78 -6.31
C ALA A 60 6.78 7.23 -5.61
N LEU A 61 6.25 6.11 -6.10
CA LEU A 61 5.06 5.48 -5.53
C LEU A 61 5.31 4.98 -4.09
N LYS A 62 6.51 4.49 -3.80
CA LYS A 62 6.90 4.10 -2.44
C LYS A 62 6.98 5.31 -1.51
N ALA A 63 7.59 6.40 -1.96
CA ALA A 63 7.69 7.63 -1.19
C ALA A 63 6.30 8.26 -0.92
N GLU A 64 5.40 8.23 -1.91
CA GLU A 64 4.02 8.70 -1.74
C GLU A 64 3.25 7.84 -0.73
N ASN A 65 3.39 6.51 -0.77
CA ASN A 65 2.77 5.64 0.22
C ASN A 65 3.28 5.90 1.64
N GLU A 66 4.59 6.11 1.81
CA GLU A 66 5.19 6.42 3.11
C GLU A 66 4.64 7.75 3.66
N PHE A 67 4.60 8.78 2.82
CA PHE A 67 3.99 10.07 3.16
C PHE A 67 2.52 9.94 3.59
N LEU A 68 1.71 9.17 2.84
CA LEU A 68 0.30 8.96 3.17
C LEU A 68 0.12 8.22 4.51
N ILE A 69 1.00 7.27 4.83
CA ILE A 69 0.96 6.56 6.12
C ILE A 69 1.26 7.53 7.26
N ASP A 70 2.30 8.35 7.11
CA ASP A 70 2.68 9.36 8.10
C ASP A 70 1.56 10.36 8.35
N GLU A 71 0.89 10.84 7.29
CA GLU A 71 -0.23 11.77 7.37
C GLU A 71 -1.41 11.18 8.16
N VAL A 72 -1.72 9.89 7.96
CA VAL A 72 -2.76 9.19 8.73
C VAL A 72 -2.38 9.07 10.21
N GLU A 73 -1.10 8.82 10.50
CA GLU A 73 -0.62 8.74 11.87
C GLU A 73 -0.66 10.10 12.58
N GLU A 74 -0.29 11.18 11.89
CA GLU A 74 -0.45 12.55 12.39
C GLU A 74 -1.93 12.89 12.64
N SER A 75 -2.81 12.55 11.70
CA SER A 75 -4.25 12.74 11.85
C SER A 75 -4.80 12.00 13.08
N LYS A 76 -4.31 10.79 13.37
CA LYS A 76 -4.68 10.02 14.56
C LYS A 76 -4.27 10.72 15.86
N ARG A 77 -3.12 11.42 15.88
CA ARG A 77 -2.71 12.24 17.04
C ARG A 77 -3.68 13.40 17.25
N THR A 78 -4.08 14.08 16.17
CA THR A 78 -5.08 15.15 16.21
C THR A 78 -6.44 14.63 16.70
N MET A 79 -6.88 13.47 16.23
CA MET A 79 -8.10 12.82 16.73
C MET A 79 -8.02 12.54 18.23
N THR A 80 -6.87 12.07 18.72
CA THR A 80 -6.66 11.85 20.17
C THR A 80 -6.79 13.14 20.96
N GLN A 81 -6.24 14.25 20.45
CA GLN A 81 -6.38 15.56 21.08
C GLN A 81 -7.84 16.03 21.10
N LEU A 82 -8.57 15.87 20.00
CA LEU A 82 -10.00 16.20 19.92
C LEU A 82 -10.83 15.37 20.91
N MET A 83 -10.52 14.09 21.08
CA MET A 83 -11.17 13.24 22.08
C MET A 83 -10.95 13.76 23.50
N GLY A 84 -9.74 14.24 23.82
CA GLY A 84 -9.46 14.89 25.12
C GLY A 84 -10.26 16.17 25.31
N GLN A 85 -10.34 17.03 24.29
CA GLN A 85 -11.16 18.24 24.34
C GLN A 85 -12.66 17.94 24.54
N LEU A 86 -13.16 16.86 23.93
CA LEU A 86 -14.54 16.40 24.16
C LEU A 86 -14.75 15.88 25.59
N ASP A 87 -13.74 15.24 26.19
CA ASP A 87 -13.79 14.78 27.58
C ASP A 87 -13.82 15.98 28.54
N ASP A 88 -13.03 17.02 28.27
CA ASP A 88 -13.06 18.27 29.03
C ASP A 88 -14.42 18.97 28.92
N LEU A 89 -15.00 19.00 27.71
CA LEU A 89 -16.32 19.59 27.47
C LEU A 89 -17.43 18.83 28.20
N ALA A 90 -17.35 17.50 28.21
CA ALA A 90 -18.27 16.63 28.92
C ALA A 90 -18.15 16.78 30.44
N ALA A 91 -16.94 16.96 30.96
CA ALA A 91 -16.70 17.23 32.38
C ALA A 91 -17.29 18.58 32.78
N GLN A 92 -17.04 19.63 31.99
CA GLN A 92 -17.60 20.96 32.23
C GLN A 92 -19.13 20.96 32.17
N ASP A 93 -19.72 20.19 31.26
CA ASP A 93 -21.17 20.02 31.16
C ASP A 93 -21.79 19.44 32.44
N ASN A 94 -21.19 18.37 32.97
CA ASN A 94 -21.62 17.74 34.21
C ASN A 94 -21.41 18.67 35.43
N GLU A 95 -20.21 19.23 35.58
CA GLU A 95 -19.82 20.01 36.76
C GLU A 95 -20.52 21.38 36.82
N MET A 96 -20.73 22.04 35.69
CA MET A 96 -21.29 23.38 35.64
C MET A 96 -22.76 23.36 35.28
N TYR A 97 -23.10 23.02 34.03
CA TYR A 97 -24.46 23.21 33.53
C TYR A 97 -25.47 22.27 34.20
N ARG A 98 -25.18 20.97 34.26
CA ARG A 98 -26.10 19.99 34.84
C ARG A 98 -26.18 20.12 36.36
N SER A 99 -25.06 20.37 37.04
CA SER A 99 -25.02 20.64 38.48
C SER A 99 -25.86 21.86 38.89
N ILE A 100 -25.70 23.00 38.18
CA ILE A 100 -26.48 24.23 38.46
C ILE A 100 -27.98 23.99 38.28
N LEU A 101 -28.36 23.15 37.31
CA LEU A 101 -29.75 22.84 37.00
C LEU A 101 -30.33 21.66 37.80
N GLY A 102 -29.53 21.00 38.64
CA GLY A 102 -29.94 19.79 39.36
C GLY A 102 -30.29 18.61 38.42
N LEU A 103 -29.70 18.56 37.22
CA LEU A 103 -29.85 17.46 36.28
C LEU A 103 -28.88 16.32 36.62
N ASN A 104 -29.27 15.08 36.31
CA ASN A 104 -28.40 13.92 36.54
C ASN A 104 -27.16 13.97 35.64
N GLU A 105 -25.99 13.71 36.18
CA GLU A 105 -24.75 13.62 35.39
C GLU A 105 -24.82 12.49 34.35
N ILE A 106 -24.20 12.70 33.20
CA ILE A 106 -24.00 11.64 32.20
C ILE A 106 -22.62 11.02 32.47
N PRO A 107 -22.51 9.73 32.80
CA PRO A 107 -21.22 9.10 33.07
C PRO A 107 -20.42 8.85 31.78
N MET A 108 -19.09 8.93 31.89
CA MET A 108 -18.19 8.66 30.75
C MET A 108 -18.32 7.25 30.18
N ALA A 109 -18.71 6.28 31.01
CA ALA A 109 -19.01 4.93 30.57
C ALA A 109 -20.16 4.89 29.56
N GLU A 110 -21.22 5.69 29.78
CA GLU A 110 -22.36 5.78 28.86
C GLU A 110 -21.98 6.50 27.55
N ARG A 111 -21.10 7.52 27.64
CA ARG A 111 -20.53 8.19 26.48
C ARG A 111 -19.70 7.25 25.59
N ASN A 112 -19.02 6.28 26.18
CA ASN A 112 -18.17 5.30 25.48
C ASN A 112 -18.91 4.01 25.07
N ALA A 113 -19.92 3.58 25.83
CA ALA A 113 -20.61 2.30 25.65
C ALA A 113 -21.50 2.22 24.39
N SER A 114 -21.89 3.38 23.84
CA SER A 114 -22.77 3.45 22.66
C SER A 114 -22.14 2.95 21.35
N MET A 115 -20.89 2.47 21.36
CA MET A 115 -20.27 1.80 20.20
C MET A 115 -20.64 0.33 20.04
N GLY A 116 -21.28 -0.30 21.03
CA GLY A 116 -21.48 -1.77 21.07
C GLY A 116 -22.24 -2.38 19.88
N GLY A 117 -22.97 -1.58 19.09
CA GLY A 117 -23.68 -2.02 17.88
C GLY A 117 -23.03 -1.61 16.55
N ALA A 118 -21.94 -0.85 16.57
CA ALA A 118 -21.29 -0.38 15.36
C ALA A 118 -20.47 -1.52 14.72
N ARG A 119 -20.72 -1.81 13.44
CA ARG A 119 -19.92 -2.77 12.68
C ARG A 119 -18.43 -2.35 12.74
N PRO A 120 -17.50 -3.27 13.03
CA PRO A 120 -16.08 -2.96 12.95
C PRO A 120 -15.76 -2.41 11.54
N PRO A 121 -14.80 -1.48 11.43
CA PRO A 121 -14.44 -0.94 10.14
C PRO A 121 -13.99 -2.09 9.23
N GLU A 122 -14.51 -2.14 8.00
CA GLU A 122 -14.08 -3.14 7.04
C GLU A 122 -12.60 -2.93 6.73
N MET A 123 -11.81 -3.98 6.93
CA MET A 123 -10.41 -4.01 6.53
C MET A 123 -10.35 -4.31 5.04
N ASP A 124 -9.68 -3.45 4.31
CA ASP A 124 -9.38 -3.71 2.91
C ASP A 124 -8.23 -4.72 2.84
N LEU A 125 -8.54 -5.92 2.35
CA LEU A 125 -7.57 -7.01 2.21
C LEU A 125 -6.62 -6.82 1.02
N SER A 126 -6.85 -5.82 0.17
CA SER A 126 -5.97 -5.50 -0.97
C SER A 126 -4.72 -4.72 -0.57
N VAL A 127 -4.70 -4.17 0.64
CA VAL A 127 -3.61 -3.35 1.18
C VAL A 127 -2.79 -4.18 2.17
N SER A 128 -1.54 -3.75 2.42
CA SER A 128 -0.72 -4.36 3.48
C SER A 128 -1.48 -4.42 4.80
N SER A 129 -1.30 -5.50 5.57
CA SER A 129 -2.03 -5.73 6.82
C SER A 129 -1.84 -4.59 7.83
N SER A 130 -0.64 -4.01 7.89
CA SER A 130 -0.33 -2.88 8.77
C SER A 130 -1.05 -1.61 8.35
N THR A 131 -1.06 -1.27 7.06
CA THR A 131 -1.77 -0.08 6.54
C THR A 131 -3.28 -0.24 6.68
N ALA A 132 -3.82 -1.43 6.39
CA ALA A 132 -5.23 -1.73 6.55
C ALA A 132 -5.67 -1.59 8.02
N GLN A 133 -4.85 -2.07 8.96
CA GLN A 133 -5.08 -1.89 10.40
C GLN A 133 -5.04 -0.42 10.81
N LEU A 134 -4.02 0.34 10.38
CA LEU A 134 -3.89 1.76 10.69
C LEU A 134 -5.14 2.55 10.23
N LEU A 135 -5.60 2.27 9.00
CA LEU A 135 -6.78 2.92 8.44
C LEU A 135 -8.07 2.50 9.18
N ALA A 136 -8.19 1.23 9.56
CA ALA A 136 -9.30 0.74 10.35
C ALA A 136 -9.37 1.43 11.72
N GLU A 137 -8.24 1.59 12.39
CA GLU A 137 -8.12 2.32 13.67
C GLU A 137 -8.50 3.80 13.50
N ALA A 138 -7.98 4.49 12.47
CA ALA A 138 -8.32 5.88 12.20
C ALA A 138 -9.83 6.06 11.97
N ARG A 139 -10.45 5.17 11.17
CA ARG A 139 -11.92 5.17 10.97
C ARG A 139 -12.68 4.93 12.26
N GLN A 140 -12.15 4.09 13.16
CA GLN A 140 -12.76 3.85 14.46
C GLN A 140 -12.70 5.10 15.35
N SER A 141 -11.55 5.79 15.39
CA SER A 141 -11.39 7.06 16.11
C SER A 141 -12.35 8.14 15.61
N VAL A 142 -12.54 8.27 14.29
CA VAL A 142 -13.53 9.20 13.72
C VAL A 142 -14.94 8.89 14.22
N ARG A 143 -15.37 7.61 14.16
CA ARG A 143 -16.71 7.21 14.65
C ARG A 143 -16.87 7.46 16.16
N GLN A 144 -15.81 7.30 16.94
CA GLN A 144 -15.82 7.63 18.37
C GLN A 144 -16.06 9.12 18.60
N ILE A 145 -15.39 9.97 17.84
CA ILE A 145 -15.55 11.43 17.91
C ILE A 145 -16.98 11.82 17.52
N GLU A 146 -17.49 11.34 16.38
CA GLU A 146 -18.87 11.61 15.92
C GLU A 146 -19.92 11.21 16.98
N GLN A 147 -19.73 10.05 17.60
CA GLN A 147 -20.61 9.55 18.65
C GLN A 147 -20.60 10.46 19.89
N ARG A 148 -19.40 10.86 20.35
CA ARG A 148 -19.24 11.74 21.52
C ARG A 148 -19.85 13.12 21.25
N ILE A 149 -19.65 13.66 20.05
CA ILE A 149 -20.28 14.92 19.61
C ILE A 149 -21.80 14.80 19.66
N ARG A 150 -22.37 13.71 19.15
CA ARG A 150 -23.83 13.51 19.18
C ARG A 150 -24.39 13.54 20.60
N ILE A 151 -23.77 12.78 21.52
CA ILE A 151 -24.20 12.75 22.92
C ILE A 151 -24.08 14.12 23.58
N GLN A 152 -22.99 14.86 23.30
CA GLN A 152 -22.82 16.19 23.85
C GLN A 152 -23.90 17.17 23.34
N ASN A 153 -24.23 17.09 22.05
CA ASN A 153 -25.31 17.88 21.47
C ASN A 153 -26.68 17.54 22.08
N ASP A 154 -26.95 16.25 22.32
CA ASP A 154 -28.19 15.80 22.97
C ASP A 154 -28.28 16.34 24.42
N SER A 155 -27.17 16.37 25.16
CA SER A 155 -27.10 16.99 26.51
C SER A 155 -27.45 18.48 26.46
N TYR A 156 -26.89 19.22 25.50
CA TYR A 156 -27.19 20.64 25.36
C TYR A 156 -28.66 20.91 24.97
N GLU A 157 -29.27 20.06 24.15
CA GLU A 157 -30.69 20.16 23.85
C GLU A 157 -31.58 19.78 25.04
N GLU A 158 -31.15 18.89 25.94
CA GLU A 158 -31.82 18.64 27.22
C GLU A 158 -31.78 19.87 28.13
N ILE A 159 -30.59 20.46 28.31
CA ILE A 159 -30.38 21.68 29.09
C ILE A 159 -31.24 22.83 28.56
N LYS A 160 -31.25 23.04 27.24
CA LYS A 160 -32.03 24.09 26.58
C LYS A 160 -33.53 23.91 26.79
N ARG A 161 -34.03 22.67 26.69
CA ARG A 161 -35.45 22.37 26.96
C ARG A 161 -35.81 22.69 28.40
N TYR A 162 -34.96 22.31 29.35
CA TYR A 162 -35.18 22.62 30.77
C TYR A 162 -35.29 24.12 31.03
N PHE A 163 -34.44 24.94 30.41
CA PHE A 163 -34.48 26.40 30.55
C PHE A 163 -35.68 27.09 29.89
N ASN A 164 -36.24 26.50 28.84
CA ASN A 164 -37.34 27.09 28.07
C ASN A 164 -38.72 26.57 28.52
N THR A 165 -38.79 25.94 29.70
CA THR A 165 -40.01 25.51 30.38
C THR A 165 -40.32 26.44 31.53
#